data_AF-A0A963IF11-F1
#
_entry.id   AF-A0A963IF11-F1
#
_cell.length_a   1.000
_cell.length_b   1.000
_cell.length_c   1.000
_cell.angle_alpha   90.00
_cell.angle_beta   90.00
_cell.angle_gamma   90.00
#
_symmetry.space_group_name_H-M   'P 1'
#
loop_
_entity.id
_entity.type
_entity.pdbx_description
1 polymer ?
#
loop_
_entity_poly.entity_id
_entity_poly.type
_entity_poly.pdbx_seq_one_letter_code
_entity_poly.pdbx_strand_id
1 'polypeptide(L)' 'MNAAAPTPTLVRHAERIDILDQTLLPHQRVVCPLYTLESVANAITRMQVRGAPLIGATAA' A
#
# COMPACT_ATOMS: atom_id res chain seq x y z
N MET A 1 -21.22 -17.51 -4.95
CA MET A 1 -20.07 -17.22 -4.07
C MET A 1 -19.09 -16.40 -4.88
N ASN A 2 -19.22 -15.07 -4.83
CA ASN A 2 -18.38 -14.17 -5.61
C ASN A 2 -17.04 -14.08 -4.85
N ALA A 3 -15.99 -14.70 -5.39
CA ALA A 3 -14.65 -14.59 -4.80
C ALA A 3 -14.27 -13.11 -4.84
N ALA A 4 -14.22 -12.46 -3.68
CA ALA A 4 -13.75 -11.08 -3.59
C ALA A 4 -12.38 -11.01 -4.28
N ALA A 5 -12.26 -10.14 -5.28
CA ALA A 5 -11.03 -10.00 -6.05
C ALA A 5 -9.82 -9.84 -5.10
N PRO A 6 -8.63 -10.36 -5.47
CA PRO A 6 -7.44 -10.21 -4.65
C PRO A 6 -7.23 -8.74 -4.35
N THR A 7 -7.12 -8.37 -3.08
CA THR A 7 -6.94 -6.97 -2.73
C THR A 7 -5.54 -6.55 -3.13
N PRO A 8 -5.39 -5.59 -4.05
CA PRO A 8 -4.08 -5.12 -4.48
C PRO A 8 -3.35 -4.49 -3.30
N THR A 9 -2.08 -4.84 -3.14
CA THR A 9 -1.22 -4.26 -2.10
C THR A 9 -0.96 -2.77 -2.33
N LEU A 10 -0.98 -2.34 -3.58
CA LEU A 10 -0.75 -0.97 -4.01
C LEU A 10 -1.63 -0.66 -5.23
N VAL A 11 -2.32 0.47 -5.20
CA VAL A 11 -3.08 1.03 -6.33
C VAL A 11 -2.62 2.45 -6.56
N ARG A 12 -2.23 2.77 -7.79
CA ARG A 12 -1.88 4.13 -8.19
C ARG A 12 -3.11 4.83 -8.77
N HIS A 13 -3.37 6.02 -8.26
CA HIS A 13 -4.34 6.96 -8.82
C HIS A 13 -3.60 8.15 -9.44
N ALA A 14 -4.34 9.06 -10.08
CA ALA A 14 -3.76 10.27 -10.68
C ALA A 14 -3.07 11.18 -9.64
N GLU A 15 -3.61 11.24 -8.42
CA GLU A 15 -3.17 12.21 -7.39
C GLU A 15 -2.60 11.57 -6.12
N ARG A 16 -2.67 10.23 -6.00
CA ARG A 16 -2.26 9.52 -4.78
C ARG A 16 -1.95 8.05 -5.04
N ILE A 17 -1.37 7.40 -4.04
CA ILE A 17 -1.18 5.95 -3.99
C ILE A 17 -1.94 5.40 -2.80
N ASP A 18 -2.76 4.37 -3.03
CA ASP A 18 -3.43 3.64 -1.96
C ASP A 18 -2.66 2.35 -1.68
N ILE A 19 -2.26 2.11 -0.43
CA ILE A 19 -1.58 0.88 -0.01
C ILE A 19 -2.44 0.07 0.95
N LEU A 20 -2.26 -1.25 0.96
CA LEU A 20 -2.76 -2.12 2.03
C LEU A 20 -1.77 -2.10 3.20
N ASP A 21 -2.20 -1.70 4.39
CA ASP A 21 -1.34 -1.73 5.59
C ASP A 21 -1.07 -3.18 6.01
N GLN A 22 0.12 -3.65 5.66
CA GLN A 22 0.56 -5.01 5.93
C GLN A 22 0.91 -5.26 7.40
N THR A 23 1.02 -4.22 8.24
CA THR A 23 1.27 -4.40 9.68
C THR A 23 0.05 -4.93 10.43
N LEU A 24 -1.14 -4.74 9.85
CA LEU A 24 -2.40 -5.15 10.45
C LEU A 24 -2.90 -6.52 9.95
N LEU A 25 -2.24 -7.07 8.91
CA LEU A 25 -2.55 -8.41 8.42
C LEU A 25 -2.05 -9.50 9.38
N PRO A 26 -2.77 -10.63 9.50
CA PRO A 26 -3.99 -10.99 8.78
C PRO A 26 -5.29 -10.51 9.44
N HIS A 27 -5.20 -9.82 10.58
CA HIS A 27 -6.35 -9.52 11.43
C HIS A 27 -7.25 -8.41 10.89
N GLN A 28 -6.67 -7.39 10.25
CA GLN A 28 -7.42 -6.29 9.67
C GLN A 28 -6.89 -5.93 8.29
N ARG A 29 -7.81 -5.46 7.45
CA ARG A 29 -7.53 -5.02 6.08
C ARG A 29 -7.81 -3.53 6.01
N VAL A 30 -6.75 -2.72 6.09
CA VAL A 30 -6.85 -1.25 6.09
C VAL A 30 -6.13 -0.70 4.87
N VAL A 31 -6.82 0.15 4.11
CA VAL A 31 -6.24 0.87 2.97
C VAL A 31 -5.83 2.27 3.43
N CYS A 32 -4.57 2.64 3.17
CA CYS A 32 -4.02 3.95 3.53
C CYS A 32 -3.74 4.77 2.27
N PRO A 33 -4.40 5.92 2.07
CA PRO A 33 -4.10 6.83 0.97
C PRO A 33 -2.85 7.67 1.29
N LEU A 34 -1.92 7.74 0.33
CA LEU A 34 -0.65 8.45 0.42
C LEU A 34 -0.60 9.52 -0.68
N TYR A 35 -0.58 10.79 -0.25
CA TYR A 35 -0.66 11.96 -1.16
C TYR A 35 0.71 12.61 -1.41
N THR A 36 1.71 12.32 -0.58
CA THR A 36 3.02 12.97 -0.64
C THR A 36 4.16 11.96 -0.65
N LEU A 37 5.31 12.35 -1.20
CA LEU A 37 6.52 11.53 -1.16
C LEU A 37 6.94 11.20 0.28
N GLU A 38 6.76 12.14 1.21
CA GLU A 38 7.02 11.89 2.63
C GLU A 38 6.11 10.82 3.21
N SER A 39 4.81 10.84 2.87
CA SER A 39 3.87 9.80 3.33
C SER A 39 4.24 8.41 2.76
N VAL A 40 4.73 8.37 1.52
CA VAL A 40 5.28 7.17 0.88
C VAL A 40 6.52 6.66 1.60
N ALA A 41 7.52 7.52 1.83
CA ALA A 41 8.75 7.15 2.51
C ALA A 41 8.46 6.61 3.91
N ASN A 42 7.58 7.28 4.66
CA ASN A 42 7.13 6.84 5.97
C ASN A 42 6.46 5.46 5.93
N ALA A 43 5.59 5.21 4.94
CA ALA A 43 4.92 3.92 4.80
C ALA A 43 5.90 2.76 4.53
N ILE A 44 6.95 3.00 3.75
CA ILE A 44 8.02 2.02 3.48
C ILE A 44 8.86 1.79 4.75
N THR A 45 9.35 2.86 5.37
CA THR A 45 10.22 2.78 6.55
C THR A 45 9.51 2.13 7.75
N ARG A 46 8.20 2.38 7.91
CA ARG A 46 7.36 1.74 8.94
C ARG A 46 6.87 0.35 8.57
N MET A 47 7.26 -0.16 7.39
CA MET A 47 6.85 -1.47 6.87
C MET A 47 5.33 -1.64 6.74
N GLN A 48 4.58 -0.53 6.59
CA GLN A 48 3.16 -0.55 6.20
C GLN A 48 3.01 -1.14 4.80
N VAL A 49 3.97 -0.87 3.92
CA VAL A 49 4.15 -1.58 2.65
C VAL A 49 5.59 -2.10 2.58
N ARG A 50 5.76 -3.36 2.19
CA ARG A 50 7.07 -4.01 2.04
C ARG A 50 7.07 -5.05 0.92
N GLY A 51 8.26 -5.36 0.41
CA GLY A 51 8.51 -6.25 -0.73
C GLY A 51 9.19 -5.50 -1.88
N ALA A 52 10.25 -6.08 -2.46
CA ALA A 52 11.12 -5.39 -3.43
C ALA A 52 10.38 -4.78 -4.64
N PRO A 53 9.36 -5.43 -5.24
CA PRO A 53 8.57 -4.82 -6.32
C PRO A 53 7.78 -3.58 -5.87
N LEU A 54 7.34 -3.55 -4.61
CA LEU A 54 6.45 -2.53 -4.07
C LEU A 54 7.19 -1.24 -3.72
N ILE A 55 8.45 -1.34 -3.30
CA ILE A 55 9.30 -0.16 -3.03
C ILE A 55 9.59 0.60 -4.33
N GLY A 56 9.93 -0.10 -5.42
CA GLY A 56 10.14 0.52 -6.73
C GLY A 56 8.89 1.17 -7.31
N ALA A 57 7.73 0.52 -7.16
CA ALA A 57 6.45 1.05 -7.63
C ALA A 57 5.91 2.25 -6.83
N THR A 58 6.42 2.49 -5.61
CA THR A 58 6.05 3.67 -4.80
C THR A 58 7.04 4.83 -4.98
N ALA A 59 8.29 4.55 -5.38
CA ALA A 59 9.35 5.56 -5.57
C ALA A 59 9.41 6.17 -6.98
N ALA A 60 8.83 5.51 -7.99
CA ALA A 60 8.71 6.00 -9.38
C ALA A 60 7.49 6.92 -9.58
#